data_AF-A0A2X4RJT8-F1
#
_entry.id   AF-A0A2X4RJT8-F1
#
_cell.length_a   1.000
_cell.length_b   1.000
_cell.length_c   1.000
_cell.angle_alpha   90.00
_cell.angle_beta   90.00
_cell.angle_gamma   90.00
#
_symmetry.space_group_name_H-M   'P 1'
#
loop_
_entity.id
_entity.type
_entity.pdbx_description
1 polymer ?
#
loop_
_entity_poly.entity_id
_entity_poly.type
_entity_poly.pdbx_seq_one_letter_code
_entity_poly.pdbx_strand_id
1 'polypeptide(L)'
;MSMRLMVQAMNCEVGNPARKLVLLKLADNANDDGICFPSYQYIADKCEMTRRSAISHIEYLIKMGLVSKKERKNKDGSISNLYFLHLEQGSENFSLGGENISLGSENFALGGSENISPRTSHSLEPVNEPKKTTQKSESEILLEQFGITGQLAKDFIVHRKAKKGVINQTQLNRLQKQADKAGISICEAVEICIERNWQGFNASWDWRDEKLRTSQAQKMSFEEKNALPWNRPEDWENVL
;
A
#
# COMPACT_ATOMS: atom_id res chain seq x y z
N MET A 1 -2.15 -31.56 -0.31
CA MET A 1 -3.43 -30.84 -0.20
C MET A 1 -4.16 -31.41 0.98
N SER A 2 -4.46 -30.60 1.99
CA SER A 2 -5.17 -31.03 3.21
C SER A 2 -6.53 -30.34 3.28
N MET A 3 -7.60 -31.11 3.14
CA MET A 3 -8.97 -30.57 3.24
C MET A 3 -9.25 -29.98 4.63
N ARG A 4 -8.67 -30.56 5.68
CA ARG A 4 -8.82 -30.09 7.08
C ARG A 4 -8.33 -28.65 7.23
N LEU A 5 -7.11 -28.37 6.77
CA LEU A 5 -6.52 -27.02 6.87
C LEU A 5 -7.29 -26.00 6.04
N MET A 6 -7.86 -26.39 4.90
CA MET A 6 -8.70 -25.50 4.10
C MET A 6 -9.97 -25.09 4.85
N VAL A 7 -10.63 -26.04 5.52
CA VAL A 7 -11.81 -25.76 6.36
C VAL A 7 -11.44 -24.83 7.52
N GLN A 8 -10.33 -25.11 8.20
CA GLN A 8 -9.84 -24.24 9.28
C GLN A 8 -9.51 -22.83 8.77
N ALA A 9 -8.79 -22.72 7.65
CA ALA A 9 -8.45 -21.43 7.03
C ALA A 9 -9.69 -20.62 6.63
N MET A 10 -10.77 -21.29 6.20
CA MET A 10 -12.02 -20.62 5.84
C MET A 10 -12.67 -19.94 7.05
N ASN A 11 -12.61 -20.62 8.21
CA ASN A 11 -13.16 -20.15 9.48
C ASN A 11 -12.29 -19.06 10.15
N CYS A 12 -11.03 -18.88 9.74
CA CYS A 12 -10.19 -17.81 10.28
C CYS A 12 -10.69 -16.41 9.88
N GLU A 13 -10.75 -15.49 10.84
CA GLU A 13 -11.03 -14.08 10.60
C GLU A 13 -9.74 -13.29 10.35
N VAL A 14 -9.44 -13.03 9.08
CA VAL A 14 -8.21 -12.33 8.68
C VAL A 14 -8.44 -10.87 8.28
N GLY A 15 -9.67 -10.36 8.39
CA GLY A 15 -10.05 -8.95 8.16
C GLY A 15 -9.89 -8.43 6.72
N ASN A 16 -9.48 -9.27 5.76
CA ASN A 16 -9.31 -8.88 4.37
C ASN A 16 -9.56 -10.09 3.42
N PRO A 17 -10.43 -9.96 2.39
CA PRO A 17 -10.80 -11.08 1.53
C PRO A 17 -9.64 -11.61 0.69
N ALA A 18 -8.79 -10.72 0.14
CA ALA A 18 -7.61 -11.14 -0.63
C ALA A 18 -6.59 -11.86 0.25
N ARG A 19 -6.43 -11.43 1.51
CA ARG A 19 -5.61 -12.14 2.51
C ARG A 19 -6.19 -13.52 2.84
N LYS A 20 -7.52 -13.63 2.97
CA LYS A 20 -8.21 -14.91 3.21
C LYS A 20 -7.98 -15.87 2.04
N LEU A 21 -8.07 -15.37 0.81
CA LEU A 21 -7.79 -16.15 -0.39
C LEU A 21 -6.35 -16.67 -0.41
N VAL A 22 -5.37 -15.85 -0.04
CA VAL A 22 -3.96 -16.26 0.08
C VAL A 22 -3.79 -17.35 1.16
N LEU A 23 -4.45 -17.21 2.31
CA LEU A 23 -4.39 -18.23 3.37
C LEU A 23 -5.01 -19.56 2.92
N LEU A 24 -6.18 -19.50 2.28
CA LEU A 24 -6.84 -20.67 1.69
C LEU A 24 -5.94 -21.34 0.65
N LYS A 25 -5.24 -20.55 -0.19
CA LYS A 25 -4.34 -21.11 -1.18
C LYS A 25 -3.11 -21.76 -0.53
N LEU A 26 -2.58 -21.23 0.56
CA LEU A 26 -1.52 -21.90 1.30
C LEU A 26 -2.02 -23.23 1.88
N ALA A 27 -3.23 -23.27 2.43
CA ALA A 27 -3.84 -24.49 2.98
C ALA A 27 -4.11 -25.56 1.90
N ASP A 28 -4.59 -25.14 0.74
CA ASP A 28 -4.79 -26.00 -0.44
C ASP A 28 -3.49 -26.68 -0.90
N ASN A 29 -2.35 -25.98 -0.81
CA ASN A 29 -1.05 -26.57 -1.15
C ASN A 29 -0.38 -27.32 0.02
N ALA A 30 -0.91 -27.26 1.24
CA ALA A 30 -0.32 -27.87 2.41
C ALA A 30 -0.53 -29.39 2.48
N ASN A 31 0.39 -30.09 3.13
CA ASN A 31 0.17 -31.45 3.61
C ASN A 31 -0.61 -31.42 4.94
N ASP A 32 -0.88 -32.58 5.53
CA ASP A 32 -1.66 -32.66 6.78
C ASP A 32 -0.93 -32.07 8.00
N ASP A 33 0.39 -31.94 7.94
CA ASP A 33 1.23 -31.27 8.95
C ASP A 33 1.24 -29.74 8.80
N GLY A 34 0.51 -29.18 7.82
CA GLY A 34 0.50 -27.74 7.59
C GLY A 34 1.73 -27.20 6.87
N ILE A 35 2.49 -28.05 6.18
CA ILE A 35 3.71 -27.67 5.48
C ILE A 35 3.43 -27.50 3.98
N CYS A 36 3.84 -26.37 3.41
CA CYS A 36 3.80 -26.12 1.96
C CYS A 36 4.98 -25.27 1.47
N PHE A 37 5.30 -25.32 0.17
CA PHE A 37 6.39 -24.55 -0.43
C PHE A 37 6.06 -23.88 -1.79
N PRO A 38 4.85 -23.34 -2.00
CA PRO A 38 4.55 -22.61 -3.23
C PRO A 38 5.44 -21.36 -3.39
N SER A 39 5.77 -21.00 -4.63
CA SER A 39 6.47 -19.74 -4.90
C SER A 39 5.53 -18.54 -4.75
N TYR A 40 6.07 -17.35 -4.45
CA TYR A 40 5.25 -16.13 -4.40
C TYR A 40 4.51 -15.85 -5.70
N GLN A 41 5.12 -16.18 -6.86
CA GLN A 41 4.48 -15.97 -8.16
C GLN A 41 3.30 -16.92 -8.34
N TYR A 42 3.46 -18.20 -8.00
CA TYR A 42 2.38 -19.17 -8.08
C TYR A 42 1.17 -18.80 -7.20
N ILE A 43 1.42 -18.30 -5.99
CA ILE A 43 0.35 -17.78 -5.11
C ILE A 43 -0.33 -16.59 -5.76
N ALA A 44 0.45 -15.64 -6.30
CA ALA A 44 -0.06 -14.44 -6.92
C ALA A 44 -0.96 -14.75 -8.12
N ASP A 45 -0.53 -15.65 -9.00
CA ASP A 45 -1.29 -16.06 -10.18
C ASP A 45 -2.61 -16.73 -9.78
N LYS A 46 -2.60 -17.61 -8.77
CA LYS A 46 -3.79 -18.33 -8.30
C LYS A 46 -4.75 -17.47 -7.49
N CYS A 47 -4.27 -16.39 -6.90
CA CYS A 47 -5.11 -15.44 -6.18
C CYS A 47 -5.39 -14.17 -6.98
N GLU A 48 -5.09 -14.17 -8.30
CA GLU A 48 -5.34 -13.08 -9.25
C GLU A 48 -4.87 -11.71 -8.75
N MET A 49 -3.66 -11.67 -8.20
CA MET A 49 -3.08 -10.46 -7.64
C MET A 49 -1.62 -10.29 -8.04
N THR A 50 -1.06 -9.11 -7.80
CA THR A 50 0.37 -8.89 -8.06
C THR A 50 1.24 -9.70 -7.09
N ARG A 51 2.42 -10.10 -7.53
CA ARG A 51 3.43 -10.75 -6.67
C ARG A 51 3.73 -9.94 -5.41
N ARG A 52 3.77 -8.61 -5.52
CA ARG A 52 3.99 -7.71 -4.36
C ARG A 52 2.82 -7.78 -3.37
N SER A 53 1.58 -7.83 -3.85
CA SER A 53 0.40 -8.00 -2.99
C SER A 53 0.43 -9.34 -2.27
N ALA A 54 0.75 -10.44 -2.98
CA ALA A 54 0.86 -11.77 -2.38
C ALA A 54 1.91 -11.80 -1.26
N ILE A 55 3.08 -11.21 -1.49
CA ILE A 55 4.12 -11.06 -0.45
C ILE A 55 3.57 -10.28 0.75
N SER A 56 2.94 -9.13 0.51
CA SER A 56 2.37 -8.31 1.59
C SER A 56 1.32 -9.07 2.41
N HIS A 57 0.41 -9.80 1.77
CA HIS A 57 -0.59 -10.60 2.46
C HIS A 57 0.04 -11.72 3.30
N ILE A 58 1.09 -12.38 2.81
CA ILE A 58 1.82 -13.40 3.56
C ILE A 58 2.51 -12.79 4.79
N GLU A 59 3.17 -11.64 4.65
CA GLU A 59 3.75 -10.92 5.80
C GLU A 59 2.70 -10.58 6.86
N TYR A 60 1.49 -10.18 6.44
CA TYR A 60 0.38 -9.97 7.38
C TYR A 60 -0.08 -11.26 8.05
N LEU A 61 -0.19 -12.37 7.32
CA LEU A 61 -0.55 -13.67 7.91
C LEU A 61 0.50 -14.14 8.91
N ILE A 62 1.79 -13.86 8.66
CA ILE A 62 2.87 -14.10 9.61
C ILE A 62 2.72 -13.23 10.84
N LYS A 63 2.43 -11.93 10.66
CA LYS A 63 2.17 -11.01 11.78
C LYS A 63 0.98 -11.45 12.64
N MET A 64 -0.03 -12.08 12.03
CA MET A 64 -1.19 -12.65 12.73
C MET A 64 -0.90 -13.98 13.42
N GLY A 65 0.29 -14.57 13.25
CA GLY A 65 0.65 -15.87 13.82
C GLY A 65 0.06 -17.08 13.11
N LEU A 66 -0.70 -16.88 12.02
CA LEU A 66 -1.37 -17.97 11.29
C LEU A 66 -0.44 -18.75 10.36
N VAL A 67 0.69 -18.13 9.98
CA VAL A 67 1.69 -18.72 9.09
C VAL A 67 3.09 -18.40 9.64
N SER A 68 4.04 -19.31 9.52
CA SER A 68 5.47 -18.99 9.61
C SER A 68 6.20 -19.41 8.35
N LYS A 69 7.35 -18.79 8.06
CA LYS A 69 8.17 -19.10 6.88
C LYS A 69 9.61 -19.42 7.27
N LYS A 70 10.23 -20.35 6.56
CA LYS A 70 11.67 -20.64 6.60
C LYS A 70 12.22 -20.68 5.18
N GLU A 71 13.50 -20.35 5.04
CA GLU A 71 14.21 -20.52 3.77
C GLU A 71 14.67 -21.97 3.64
N ARG A 72 14.49 -22.53 2.44
CA ARG A 72 14.95 -23.86 2.03
C ARG A 72 15.93 -23.70 0.88
N LYS A 73 17.12 -24.27 1.02
CA LYS A 73 18.06 -24.46 -0.09
C LYS A 73 17.73 -25.77 -0.79
N ASN A 74 17.51 -25.68 -2.09
CA ASN A 74 17.30 -26.81 -2.96
C ASN A 74 18.66 -27.37 -3.41
N LYS A 75 18.67 -28.61 -3.93
CA LYS A 75 19.90 -29.27 -4.40
C LYS A 75 20.58 -28.55 -5.57
N ASP A 76 19.81 -27.76 -6.32
CA ASP A 76 20.24 -26.91 -7.43
C ASP A 76 20.80 -25.54 -6.99
N GLY A 77 20.85 -25.28 -5.68
CA GLY A 77 21.28 -23.99 -5.12
C GLY A 77 20.18 -22.92 -5.10
N SER A 78 18.99 -23.19 -5.62
CA SER A 78 17.86 -22.27 -5.55
C SER A 78 17.34 -22.16 -4.11
N ILE A 79 16.89 -20.96 -3.73
CA ILE A 79 16.29 -20.71 -2.41
C ILE A 79 14.78 -20.58 -2.61
N SER A 80 14.03 -21.40 -1.89
CA SER A 80 12.56 -21.35 -1.89
C SER A 80 12.05 -21.19 -0.46
N ASN A 81 10.83 -20.66 -0.32
CA ASN A 81 10.21 -20.55 1.00
C ASN A 81 9.50 -21.85 1.35
N LEU A 82 9.59 -22.23 2.62
CA LEU A 82 8.82 -23.27 3.26
C LEU A 82 7.89 -22.60 4.28
N TYR A 83 6.59 -22.78 4.12
CA TYR A 83 5.56 -22.24 5.01
C TYR A 83 5.02 -23.31 5.94
N PHE A 84 4.72 -22.91 7.17
CA PHE A 84 4.06 -23.72 8.19
C PHE A 84 2.77 -23.01 8.59
N LEU A 85 1.65 -23.72 8.53
CA LEU A 85 0.33 -23.20 8.85
C LEU A 85 -0.03 -23.55 10.30
N HIS A 86 -0.39 -22.55 11.09
CA HIS A 86 -0.76 -22.68 12.50
C HIS A 86 -2.25 -22.38 12.65
N LEU A 87 -3.09 -23.30 12.18
CA LEU A 87 -4.55 -23.12 12.12
C LEU A 87 -5.31 -23.90 13.21
N GLU A 88 -4.60 -24.47 14.17
CA GLU A 88 -5.16 -25.37 15.18
C GLU A 88 -6.00 -24.68 16.27
N GLN A 89 -6.09 -23.34 16.30
CA GLN A 89 -6.94 -22.62 17.25
C GLN A 89 -8.16 -22.01 16.57
N GLY A 90 -9.12 -22.88 16.29
CA GLY A 90 -10.49 -22.50 15.94
C GLY A 90 -11.50 -22.99 16.97
N SER A 91 -11.28 -22.75 18.27
CA SER A 91 -12.35 -22.83 19.29
C SER A 91 -12.01 -22.35 20.70
N GLU A 92 -10.76 -22.04 21.05
CA GLU A 92 -10.43 -21.53 22.39
C GLU A 92 -9.28 -20.53 22.33
N ASN A 93 -9.45 -19.36 22.96
CA ASN A 93 -8.45 -18.30 23.20
C ASN A 93 -8.33 -17.13 22.20
N PHE A 94 -9.46 -16.53 21.81
CA PHE A 94 -9.52 -15.06 21.65
C PHE A 94 -10.34 -14.44 22.79
N SER A 95 -9.94 -14.73 24.03
CA SER A 95 -10.43 -14.02 25.22
C SER A 95 -9.25 -13.39 25.94
N LEU A 96 -9.00 -12.11 25.69
CA LEU A 96 -8.28 -11.25 26.64
C LEU A 96 -8.95 -9.86 26.66
N GLY A 97 -9.72 -9.62 27.73
CA GLY A 97 -10.03 -8.28 28.26
C GLY A 97 -11.44 -7.75 28.00
N GLY A 98 -12.35 -7.95 28.95
CA GLY A 98 -13.64 -7.24 28.99
C GLY A 98 -14.73 -7.96 29.77
N GLU A 99 -14.60 -7.97 31.09
CA GLU A 99 -15.56 -8.46 32.08
C GLU A 99 -16.87 -7.64 32.17
N ASN A 100 -17.94 -8.31 32.62
CA ASN A 100 -19.34 -7.87 32.86
C ASN A 100 -20.26 -7.85 31.61
N ILE A 101 -21.46 -8.44 31.54
CA ILE A 101 -22.49 -8.75 32.55
C ILE A 101 -23.44 -9.87 32.01
N SER A 102 -23.72 -10.88 32.84
CA SER A 102 -24.92 -11.76 32.95
C SER A 102 -25.64 -12.39 31.72
N LEU A 103 -25.57 -13.73 31.63
CA LEU A 103 -26.70 -14.64 31.33
C LEU A 103 -27.86 -14.30 32.30
N GLY A 104 -29.14 -14.24 31.93
CA GLY A 104 -29.93 -15.21 31.19
C GLY A 104 -31.02 -15.74 32.14
N SER A 105 -32.29 -15.40 31.89
CA SER A 105 -33.42 -16.11 32.50
C SER A 105 -34.61 -16.07 31.54
N GLU A 106 -34.85 -17.24 30.98
CA GLU A 106 -36.01 -17.71 30.24
C GLU A 106 -37.33 -17.60 31.03
N ASN A 107 -38.47 -17.38 30.34
CA ASN A 107 -39.61 -18.33 30.33
C ASN A 107 -40.96 -17.80 29.78
N PHE A 108 -41.59 -18.65 28.93
CA PHE A 108 -43.04 -18.84 28.62
C PHE A 108 -43.80 -17.68 27.92
N ALA A 109 -44.73 -17.86 26.96
CA ALA A 109 -45.37 -19.01 26.32
C ALA A 109 -46.14 -18.60 25.02
N LEU A 110 -46.18 -19.54 24.07
CA LEU A 110 -47.30 -20.03 23.23
C LEU A 110 -48.42 -19.06 22.73
N GLY A 111 -48.58 -18.98 21.41
CA GLY A 111 -49.78 -18.45 20.73
C GLY A 111 -49.66 -18.51 19.21
N GLY A 112 -50.49 -19.31 18.55
CA GLY A 112 -50.32 -19.74 17.15
C GLY A 112 -50.78 -18.78 16.05
N SER A 113 -50.56 -19.27 14.82
CA SER A 113 -51.25 -18.97 13.55
C SER A 113 -50.43 -18.28 12.44
N GLU A 114 -49.97 -19.12 11.51
CA GLU A 114 -50.09 -19.02 10.04
C GLU A 114 -49.67 -17.73 9.29
N ASN A 115 -48.58 -17.91 8.51
CA ASN A 115 -48.30 -17.32 7.18
C ASN A 115 -48.44 -15.79 6.98
N ILE A 116 -47.45 -14.98 7.35
CA ILE A 116 -47.05 -13.79 6.55
C ILE A 116 -45.56 -13.49 6.84
N SER A 117 -44.77 -13.25 5.78
CA SER A 117 -43.39 -12.74 5.82
C SER A 117 -43.22 -11.53 6.75
N PRO A 118 -42.09 -11.34 7.46
CA PRO A 118 -41.82 -10.05 8.08
C PRO A 118 -41.28 -9.09 7.02
N ARG A 119 -42.22 -8.35 6.43
CA ARG A 119 -41.99 -7.02 5.88
C ARG A 119 -42.29 -6.02 7.00
N THR A 120 -41.57 -4.90 6.96
CA THR A 120 -41.88 -3.60 7.62
C THR A 120 -41.40 -3.47 9.09
N SER A 121 -40.90 -2.32 9.58
CA SER A 121 -40.94 -0.97 9.01
C SER A 121 -39.99 0.04 9.66
N HIS A 122 -39.65 1.04 8.84
CA HIS A 122 -39.36 2.45 9.14
C HIS A 122 -38.26 2.82 10.16
N SER A 123 -37.18 3.44 9.65
CA SER A 123 -37.13 4.90 9.69
C SER A 123 -36.03 5.42 8.74
N LEU A 124 -36.44 6.18 7.72
CA LEU A 124 -35.53 7.10 7.04
C LEU A 124 -35.46 8.35 7.91
N GLU A 125 -34.47 8.40 8.81
CA GLU A 125 -33.97 9.66 9.32
C GLU A 125 -32.59 9.94 8.70
N PRO A 126 -32.37 11.15 8.18
CA PRO A 126 -31.13 11.55 7.57
C PRO A 126 -30.16 12.10 8.64
N VAL A 127 -28.86 12.02 8.33
CA VAL A 127 -27.78 12.82 8.94
C VAL A 127 -27.38 12.46 10.39
N ASN A 128 -26.20 11.85 10.49
CA ASN A 128 -25.06 12.54 11.08
C ASN A 128 -23.82 12.21 10.25
N GLU A 129 -23.64 12.98 9.18
CA GLU A 129 -22.28 13.41 8.82
C GLU A 129 -21.62 13.90 10.13
N PRO A 130 -20.36 13.56 10.43
CA PRO A 130 -19.58 14.44 11.27
C PRO A 130 -19.48 15.77 10.52
N LYS A 131 -20.35 16.69 10.93
CA LYS A 131 -20.34 18.10 10.59
C LYS A 131 -18.90 18.58 10.58
N LYS A 132 -18.54 19.21 9.46
CA LYS A 132 -17.53 20.26 9.39
C LYS A 132 -17.54 21.06 10.70
N THR A 133 -16.57 20.76 11.55
CA THR A 133 -16.15 21.65 12.62
C THR A 133 -14.69 21.88 12.35
N THR A 134 -14.38 23.15 12.14
CA THR A 134 -13.12 23.75 11.74
C THR A 134 -12.03 23.47 12.78
N GLN A 135 -11.58 22.22 12.90
CA GLN A 135 -10.34 21.89 13.57
C GLN A 135 -9.33 21.64 12.47
N LYS A 136 -8.32 22.52 12.39
CA LYS A 136 -7.16 22.32 11.53
C LYS A 136 -6.71 20.88 11.69
N SER A 137 -6.66 20.12 10.58
CA SER A 137 -6.21 18.73 10.65
C SER A 137 -4.81 18.68 11.27
N GLU A 138 -4.46 17.62 12.01
CA GLU A 138 -3.09 17.47 12.56
C GLU A 138 -2.01 17.65 11.48
N SER A 139 -2.34 17.25 10.24
CA SER A 139 -1.54 17.52 9.05
C SER A 139 -1.41 19.02 8.70
N GLU A 140 -2.47 19.82 8.79
CA GLU A 140 -2.40 21.27 8.56
C GLU A 140 -1.60 21.96 9.67
N ILE A 141 -1.78 21.58 10.94
CA ILE A 141 -1.00 22.14 12.06
C ILE A 141 0.49 21.84 11.89
N LEU A 142 0.84 20.61 11.49
CA LEU A 142 2.21 20.25 11.20
C LEU A 142 2.76 20.99 9.98
N LEU A 143 1.97 21.25 8.95
CA LEU A 143 2.42 22.01 7.78
C LEU A 143 2.65 23.49 8.11
N GLU A 144 1.77 24.07 8.94
CA GLU A 144 1.90 25.45 9.43
C GLU A 144 3.20 25.66 10.23
N GLN A 145 3.63 24.67 11.02
CA GLN A 145 4.91 24.74 11.75
C GLN A 145 6.12 24.89 10.82
N PHE A 146 6.04 24.39 9.59
CA PHE A 146 7.08 24.51 8.57
C PHE A 146 6.83 25.69 7.62
N GLY A 147 5.85 26.55 7.91
CA GLY A 147 5.52 27.70 7.07
C GLY A 147 4.70 27.36 5.81
N ILE A 148 4.29 26.10 5.64
CA ILE A 148 3.43 25.67 4.52
C ILE A 148 1.98 25.97 4.94
N THR A 149 1.44 27.08 4.46
CA THR A 149 0.11 27.58 4.86
C THR A 149 -0.82 27.76 3.66
N GLY A 150 -2.11 27.97 3.91
CA GLY A 150 -3.08 28.38 2.89
C GLY A 150 -3.41 27.28 1.85
N GLN A 151 -3.52 27.68 0.58
CA GLN A 151 -3.89 26.78 -0.51
C GLN A 151 -2.81 25.73 -0.79
N LEU A 152 -1.53 26.09 -0.63
CA LEU A 152 -0.40 25.18 -0.83
C LEU A 152 -0.46 23.97 0.12
N ALA A 153 -0.87 24.18 1.37
CA ALA A 153 -1.05 23.10 2.34
C ALA A 153 -2.15 22.12 1.90
N LYS A 154 -3.27 22.64 1.40
CA LYS A 154 -4.39 21.83 0.91
C LYS A 154 -3.97 21.00 -0.31
N ASP A 155 -3.30 21.63 -1.26
CA ASP A 155 -2.84 20.98 -2.49
C ASP A 155 -1.80 19.89 -2.16
N PHE A 156 -0.90 20.16 -1.20
CA PHE A 156 0.05 19.17 -0.72
C PHE A 156 -0.62 17.97 -0.04
N ILE A 157 -1.68 18.19 0.75
CA ILE A 157 -2.44 17.10 1.37
C ILE A 157 -3.10 16.22 0.30
N VAL A 158 -3.73 16.84 -0.71
CA VAL A 158 -4.34 16.11 -1.84
C VAL A 158 -3.29 15.30 -2.59
N HIS A 159 -2.15 15.93 -2.92
CA HIS A 159 -1.05 15.28 -3.60
C HIS A 159 -0.48 14.10 -2.78
N ARG A 160 -0.31 14.25 -1.47
CA ARG A 160 0.19 13.18 -0.58
C ARG A 160 -0.81 12.02 -0.46
N LYS A 161 -2.11 12.31 -0.38
CA LYS A 161 -3.16 11.27 -0.42
C LYS A 161 -3.12 10.49 -1.73
N ALA A 162 -3.00 11.18 -2.87
CA ALA A 162 -2.89 10.53 -4.19
C ALA A 162 -1.66 9.62 -4.30
N LYS A 163 -0.53 10.03 -3.73
CA LYS A 163 0.72 9.25 -3.71
C LYS A 163 0.81 8.23 -2.57
N LYS A 164 -0.25 8.06 -1.76
CA LYS A 164 -0.27 7.20 -0.56
C LYS A 164 0.89 7.51 0.40
N GLY A 165 1.30 8.78 0.49
CA GLY A 165 2.37 9.26 1.33
C GLY A 165 1.85 9.77 2.68
N VAL A 166 2.46 9.34 3.78
CA VAL A 166 2.12 9.83 5.12
C VAL A 166 2.73 11.21 5.36
N ILE A 167 1.94 12.16 5.85
CA ILE A 167 2.45 13.47 6.32
C ILE A 167 2.86 13.29 7.79
N ASN A 168 4.17 13.28 8.05
CA ASN A 168 4.71 13.22 9.41
C ASN A 168 5.92 14.14 9.55
N GLN A 169 6.31 14.43 10.80
CA GLN A 169 7.37 15.38 11.10
C GLN A 169 8.73 14.98 10.52
N THR A 170 9.06 13.68 10.49
CA THR A 170 10.31 13.18 9.89
C THR A 170 10.39 13.48 8.39
N GLN A 171 9.27 13.36 7.67
CA GLN A 171 9.21 13.64 6.23
C GLN A 171 9.36 15.15 5.96
N LEU A 172 8.69 15.99 6.74
CA LEU A 172 8.85 17.46 6.62
C LEU A 172 10.26 17.91 6.98
N ASN A 173 10.86 17.36 8.05
CA ASN A 173 12.26 17.59 8.38
C ASN A 173 13.23 17.18 7.27
N ARG A 174 12.94 16.07 6.58
CA ARG A 174 13.72 15.65 5.43
C ARG A 174 13.57 16.61 4.26
N LEU A 175 12.35 17.07 4.00
CA LEU A 175 12.04 18.03 2.95
C LEU A 175 12.77 19.36 3.21
N GLN A 176 12.69 19.87 4.43
CA GLN A 176 13.40 21.07 4.87
C GLN A 176 14.91 20.94 4.62
N LYS A 177 15.54 19.85 5.09
CA LYS A 177 16.98 19.61 4.88
C LYS A 177 17.38 19.58 3.41
N GLN A 178 16.49 19.15 2.52
CA GLN A 178 16.76 19.13 1.08
C GLN A 178 16.52 20.50 0.44
N ALA A 179 15.52 21.25 0.89
CA ALA A 179 15.30 22.64 0.50
C ALA A 179 16.49 23.52 0.91
N ASP A 180 16.97 23.39 2.15
CA ASP A 180 18.14 24.11 2.67
C ASP A 180 19.40 23.82 1.83
N LYS A 181 19.61 22.55 1.45
CA LYS A 181 20.73 22.14 0.58
C LYS A 181 20.60 22.69 -0.84
N ALA A 182 19.37 22.85 -1.33
CA ALA A 182 19.08 23.41 -2.64
C ALA A 182 19.13 24.95 -2.65
N GLY A 183 19.15 25.58 -1.47
CA GLY A 183 19.09 27.03 -1.30
C GLY A 183 17.72 27.63 -1.60
N ILE A 184 16.65 26.84 -1.51
CA ILE A 184 15.26 27.27 -1.76
C ILE A 184 14.42 27.17 -0.49
N SER A 185 13.28 27.85 -0.48
CA SER A 185 12.34 27.73 0.63
C SER A 185 11.64 26.36 0.61
N ILE A 186 11.18 25.89 1.77
CA ILE A 186 10.39 24.65 1.84
C ILE A 186 9.07 24.75 1.08
N CYS A 187 8.48 25.95 1.00
CA CYS A 187 7.28 26.20 0.20
C CYS A 187 7.56 25.96 -1.29
N GLU A 188 8.65 26.53 -1.81
CA GLU A 188 9.08 26.34 -3.21
C GLU A 188 9.40 24.87 -3.51
N ALA A 189 10.04 24.15 -2.57
CA ALA A 189 10.27 22.72 -2.71
C ALA A 189 8.95 21.92 -2.78
N VAL A 190 7.92 22.32 -2.03
CA VAL A 190 6.57 21.73 -2.08
C VAL A 190 5.87 22.04 -3.41
N GLU A 191 5.97 23.27 -3.90
CA GLU A 191 5.44 23.68 -5.20
C GLU A 191 6.02 22.82 -6.32
N ILE A 192 7.35 22.69 -6.38
CA ILE A 192 8.05 21.83 -7.34
C ILE A 192 7.56 20.37 -7.22
N CYS A 193 7.34 19.88 -6.00
CA CYS A 193 6.83 18.53 -5.80
C CYS A 193 5.43 18.34 -6.40
N ILE A 194 4.54 19.32 -6.22
CA ILE A 194 3.17 19.26 -6.75
C ILE A 194 3.20 19.37 -8.27
N GLU A 195 3.90 20.36 -8.83
CA GLU A 195 4.00 20.62 -10.28
C GLU A 195 4.54 19.41 -11.05
N ARG A 196 5.62 18.80 -10.53
CA ARG A 196 6.27 17.64 -11.16
C ARG A 196 5.71 16.31 -10.69
N ASN A 197 4.65 16.32 -9.87
CA ASN A 197 4.01 15.13 -9.32
C ASN A 197 4.99 14.20 -8.58
N TRP A 198 5.98 14.79 -7.90
CA TRP A 198 7.02 14.12 -7.13
C TRP A 198 6.62 13.93 -5.67
N GLN A 199 6.77 12.71 -5.16
CA GLN A 199 6.37 12.38 -3.78
C GLN A 199 7.25 13.04 -2.69
N GLY A 200 8.46 13.49 -3.03
CA GLY A 200 9.38 14.17 -2.15
C GLY A 200 10.38 15.00 -2.95
N PHE A 201 11.32 15.65 -2.27
CA PHE A 201 12.31 16.53 -2.89
C PHE A 201 13.73 16.09 -2.52
N ASN A 202 14.67 16.24 -3.45
CA ASN A 202 16.09 16.06 -3.22
C ASN A 202 16.86 17.15 -3.97
N ALA A 203 17.80 17.82 -3.29
CA ALA A 203 18.61 18.89 -3.85
C ALA A 203 19.43 18.44 -5.06
N SER A 204 19.78 17.16 -5.14
CA SER A 204 20.56 16.60 -6.25
C SER A 204 19.75 16.30 -7.51
N TRP A 205 18.42 16.48 -7.48
CA TRP A 205 17.58 16.24 -8.64
C TRP A 205 17.64 17.40 -9.64
N ASP A 206 17.25 17.13 -10.88
CA ASP A 206 17.16 18.15 -11.93
C ASP A 206 15.87 18.95 -11.75
N TRP A 207 15.84 19.80 -10.72
CA TRP A 207 14.68 20.61 -10.34
C TRP A 207 14.79 22.07 -10.81
N ARG A 208 15.98 22.52 -11.21
CA ARG A 208 16.20 23.82 -11.86
C ARG A 208 16.01 23.64 -13.35
N ASP A 209 15.05 24.34 -13.96
CA ASP A 209 14.79 24.33 -15.42
C ASP A 209 15.92 24.93 -16.29
N GLU A 210 17.15 24.98 -15.75
CA GLU A 210 18.36 25.50 -16.40
C GLU A 210 18.65 24.80 -17.74
N LYS A 211 18.23 23.54 -17.89
CA LYS A 211 18.36 22.77 -19.14
C LYS A 211 17.31 23.07 -20.20
N LEU A 212 16.17 23.67 -19.87
CA LEU A 212 15.19 24.12 -20.88
C LEU A 212 15.64 25.41 -21.57
N ARG A 213 16.48 26.22 -20.93
CA ARG A 213 17.08 27.42 -21.56
C ARG A 213 18.31 27.11 -22.41
N THR A 214 19.12 26.12 -22.04
CA THR A 214 20.35 25.77 -22.78
C THR A 214 20.13 24.76 -23.91
N SER A 215 19.07 23.93 -23.86
CA SER A 215 18.77 22.96 -24.94
C SER A 215 18.11 23.58 -26.18
N GLN A 216 17.79 24.88 -26.16
CA GLN A 216 17.40 25.64 -27.35
C GLN A 216 18.60 26.26 -28.08
N ALA A 217 19.83 25.99 -27.66
CA ALA A 217 21.00 26.26 -28.48
C ALA A 217 21.10 25.20 -29.60
N GLN A 218 20.48 25.53 -30.74
CA GLN A 218 20.69 24.97 -32.08
C GLN A 218 20.77 23.43 -32.19
N LYS A 219 19.61 22.76 -32.17
CA LYS A 219 19.49 21.53 -32.98
C LYS A 219 19.41 21.97 -34.44
N MET A 220 20.50 21.79 -35.19
CA MET A 220 20.50 21.93 -36.65
C MET A 220 19.34 21.11 -37.24
N SER A 221 18.62 21.73 -38.17
CA SER A 221 17.49 21.14 -38.87
C SER A 221 17.89 19.88 -39.66
N PHE A 222 16.91 19.04 -40.01
CA PHE A 222 17.17 17.82 -40.78
C PHE A 222 17.80 18.11 -42.15
N GLU A 223 17.39 19.20 -42.81
CA GLU A 223 18.02 19.75 -44.00
C GLU A 223 19.50 20.12 -43.78
N GLU A 224 19.80 20.83 -42.68
CA GLU A 224 21.18 21.24 -42.36
C GLU A 224 22.10 20.06 -42.07
N LYS A 225 21.57 18.97 -41.49
CA LYS A 225 22.34 17.73 -41.27
C LYS A 225 22.65 16.98 -42.57
N ASN A 226 21.72 16.99 -43.53
CA ASN A 226 21.91 16.33 -44.83
C ASN A 226 22.74 17.15 -45.83
N ALA A 227 22.91 18.46 -45.57
CA ALA A 227 23.76 19.34 -46.37
C ALA A 227 25.26 19.26 -46.01
N LEU A 228 25.61 18.56 -44.93
CA LEU A 228 27.01 18.38 -44.54
C LEU A 228 27.68 17.31 -45.43
N PRO A 229 28.87 17.58 -46.00
CA PRO A 229 29.61 16.61 -46.80
C PRO A 229 29.82 15.31 -46.01
N TRP A 230 29.51 14.17 -46.64
CA TRP A 230 29.49 12.83 -46.04
C TRP A 230 30.85 12.30 -45.56
N ASN A 231 31.90 13.13 -45.57
CA ASN A 231 33.25 12.74 -45.23
C ASN A 231 34.02 13.94 -44.64
N ARG A 232 33.80 14.24 -43.36
CA ARG A 232 34.60 15.26 -42.64
C ARG A 232 35.88 14.60 -42.13
N PRO A 233 37.06 15.25 -42.26
CA PRO A 233 38.31 14.74 -41.69
C PRO A 233 38.23 14.44 -40.19
N GLU A 234 37.39 15.19 -39.48
CA GLU A 234 37.13 15.09 -38.04
C GLU A 234 36.46 13.76 -37.65
N ASP A 235 35.66 13.15 -38.54
CA ASP A 235 34.99 11.86 -38.28
C ASP A 235 35.99 10.69 -38.21
N TRP A 236 37.22 10.90 -38.66
CA TRP A 236 38.30 9.91 -38.67
C TRP A 236 39.34 10.12 -37.57
N GLU A 237 39.23 11.18 -36.75
CA GLU A 237 40.24 11.52 -35.72
C GLU A 237 40.34 10.50 -34.57
N ASN A 238 39.38 9.58 -34.43
CA ASN A 238 39.40 8.52 -33.42
C ASN A 238 39.42 7.10 -34.01
N VAL A 239 39.71 6.97 -35.31
CA VAL A 239 39.68 5.68 -36.03
C VAL A 239 41.10 5.12 -36.28
N LEU A 240 42.15 5.83 -35.83
CA LEU A 240 43.55 5.38 -35.82
C LEU A 240 44.11 5.38 -34.40
#